data_AF-A0AA36F2V4-F1
#
_entry.id   AF-A0AA36F2V4-F1
#
_cell.length_a   1.000
_cell.length_b   1.000
_cell.length_c   1.000
_cell.angle_alpha   90.00
_cell.angle_beta   90.00
_cell.angle_gamma   90.00
#
_symmetry.space_group_name_H-M   'P 1'
#
loop_
_entity.id
_entity.type
_entity.pdbx_description
1 polymer ?
#
loop_
_entity_poly.entity_id
_entity_poly.type
_entity_poly.pdbx_seq_one_letter_code
_entity_poly.pdbx_strand_id
1 'polypeptide(L)'
;MNQLRKHINILEGKKYGEIRKEKYQVLERRYKMKRKDEVAKSYPPSNARCPSLINVRHGKLKRSPESFKFCCCCFYSRISMQYLTPKDETGLSHYENERYKQLMPVALKIQDMFTKEKEREELIELLLDASAEDKDLETIVKSETAHYNETIQQLDDEIKSLLSVSSGRSASDVVVEVYPGVGGQESQLFAKEIIELYFNYAHYKGWAFSLVSEDRSDIGGIRKGTAMISGDDAYNYMKFEGGVHRVQRIPKTEKGGRVHTSTVTVAVLPQPKDIDIALNPKDLQITTCRASGSGGQHVNTTDSAVRIVHIPTGMAAESQQERSQMKNKEIAMKLLQTRLYQKQLQQQEQEIQSSRKTQIGTAGRSEKIRTYNFNQDRITDHRLSHNIHNLSQFFTDGQILDNLLEDLLCQEKEGYLHQKLEEFSLSMQKT
;
A
#
# COMPACT_ATOMS: atom_id res chain seq x y z
N MET A 1 -7.39 -16.21 12.86
CA MET A 1 -7.39 -17.70 12.87
C MET A 1 -7.98 -18.32 14.14
N ASN A 2 -7.28 -18.48 15.27
CA ASN A 2 -7.79 -19.29 16.41
C ASN A 2 -9.10 -18.81 17.07
N GLN A 3 -9.45 -17.52 16.99
CA GLN A 3 -10.76 -17.01 17.46
C GLN A 3 -11.92 -17.30 16.49
N LEU A 4 -11.66 -17.56 15.20
CA LEU A 4 -12.67 -18.01 14.23
C LEU A 4 -13.07 -19.46 14.50
N ARG A 5 -12.07 -20.35 14.69
CA ARG A 5 -12.28 -21.78 15.00
C ARG A 5 -13.21 -22.02 16.19
N LYS A 6 -13.10 -21.24 17.27
CA LYS A 6 -13.98 -21.37 18.46
C LYS A 6 -15.43 -20.92 18.25
N HIS A 7 -15.73 -20.15 17.21
CA HIS A 7 -17.09 -19.64 16.95
C HIS A 7 -17.84 -20.44 15.88
N ILE A 8 -17.13 -21.14 14.99
CA ILE A 8 -17.74 -22.04 13.99
C ILE A 8 -18.45 -23.23 14.69
N ASN A 9 -17.78 -23.89 15.63
CA ASN A 9 -18.34 -25.03 16.40
C ASN A 9 -19.59 -24.69 17.25
N ILE A 10 -19.92 -23.41 17.43
CA ILE A 10 -21.13 -22.97 18.15
C ILE A 10 -22.32 -22.80 17.19
N LEU A 11 -22.07 -22.61 15.90
CA LEU A 11 -23.10 -22.38 14.87
C LEU A 11 -23.64 -23.68 14.27
N GLU A 12 -22.84 -24.75 14.18
CA GLU A 12 -23.27 -26.06 13.68
C GLU A 12 -24.37 -26.72 14.54
N GLY A 13 -24.55 -26.26 15.78
CA GLY A 13 -25.52 -26.81 16.73
C GLY A 13 -27.00 -26.56 16.39
N LYS A 14 -27.36 -25.81 15.32
CA LYS A 14 -28.77 -25.55 14.97
C LYS A 14 -29.06 -25.55 13.45
N LYS A 15 -29.62 -26.68 13.01
CA LYS A 15 -30.39 -26.89 11.76
C LYS A 15 -29.65 -26.62 10.43
N TYR A 16 -29.10 -27.69 9.86
CA TYR A 16 -29.49 -28.10 8.51
C TYR A 16 -29.90 -29.58 8.55
N GLY A 17 -31.13 -29.86 8.11
CA GLY A 17 -31.66 -31.22 8.02
C GLY A 17 -31.72 -31.70 6.58
N GLU A 18 -31.96 -32.99 6.43
CA GLU A 18 -32.49 -33.61 5.20
C GLU A 18 -31.51 -33.79 4.02
N ILE A 19 -30.49 -34.60 4.32
CA ILE A 19 -30.37 -35.94 3.69
C ILE A 19 -30.27 -35.93 2.15
N ARG A 20 -29.04 -35.78 1.64
CA ARG A 20 -28.61 -36.37 0.37
C ARG A 20 -28.55 -37.91 0.48
N LYS A 21 -29.73 -38.55 0.56
CA LYS A 21 -29.89 -39.99 0.29
C LYS A 21 -29.56 -40.22 -1.19
N GLU A 22 -28.37 -40.77 -1.47
CA GLU A 22 -28.17 -41.87 -2.44
C GLU A 22 -26.71 -42.31 -2.59
N LYS A 23 -25.70 -41.47 -2.27
CA LYS A 23 -24.29 -41.90 -2.37
C LYS A 23 -23.68 -42.60 -1.14
N TYR A 24 -24.39 -42.65 0.00
CA TYR A 24 -23.92 -43.36 1.22
C TYR A 24 -24.38 -44.82 1.36
N GLN A 25 -25.12 -45.37 0.39
CA GLN A 25 -25.58 -46.78 0.44
C GLN A 25 -24.46 -47.83 0.29
N VAL A 26 -23.24 -47.42 -0.08
CA VAL A 26 -22.07 -48.32 -0.16
C VAL A 26 -21.42 -48.49 1.23
N LEU A 27 -21.43 -47.45 2.08
CA LEU A 27 -20.84 -47.50 3.42
C LEU A 27 -21.78 -48.15 4.47
N GLU A 28 -23.10 -48.00 4.34
CA GLU A 28 -24.07 -48.64 5.23
C GLU A 28 -23.95 -50.18 5.26
N ARG A 29 -23.49 -50.82 4.17
CA ARG A 29 -23.36 -52.29 4.10
C ARG A 29 -22.23 -52.84 4.96
N ARG A 30 -21.18 -52.06 5.25
CA ARG A 30 -20.08 -52.47 6.14
C ARG A 30 -20.43 -52.28 7.63
N TYR A 31 -21.23 -51.28 7.97
CA TYR A 31 -21.54 -50.95 9.38
C TYR A 31 -22.66 -51.78 10.01
N LYS A 32 -23.55 -52.39 9.23
CA LYS A 32 -24.74 -53.12 9.73
C LYS A 32 -24.49 -54.49 10.39
N MET A 33 -23.24 -54.90 10.62
CA MET A 33 -22.91 -56.27 11.04
C MET A 33 -22.49 -56.47 12.52
N LYS A 34 -22.53 -55.44 13.38
CA LYS A 34 -22.18 -55.58 14.81
C LYS A 34 -23.13 -54.84 15.76
N ARG A 35 -23.98 -55.62 16.47
CA ARG A 35 -24.76 -55.29 17.71
C ARG A 35 -25.82 -54.17 17.56
N LYS A 36 -27.12 -54.33 17.86
CA LYS A 36 -27.84 -55.23 18.79
C LYS A 36 -27.23 -55.24 20.20
N ASP A 37 -27.71 -54.36 21.09
CA ASP A 37 -28.77 -54.69 22.08
C ASP A 37 -29.16 -53.45 22.93
N GLU A 38 -30.42 -53.43 23.42
CA GLU A 38 -30.99 -52.69 24.59
C GLU A 38 -30.86 -51.13 24.74
N VAL A 39 -31.75 -50.37 25.39
CA VAL A 39 -33.23 -50.19 25.43
C VAL A 39 -33.57 -49.04 26.43
N ALA A 40 -34.23 -47.98 25.93
CA ALA A 40 -35.22 -47.07 26.56
C ALA A 40 -34.91 -46.05 27.71
N LYS A 41 -35.79 -45.00 27.72
CA LYS A 41 -36.15 -43.96 28.75
C LYS A 41 -35.46 -42.58 28.69
N SER A 42 -36.06 -41.41 29.02
CA SER A 42 -37.44 -40.86 28.82
C SER A 42 -37.58 -39.40 29.36
N TYR A 43 -37.93 -38.44 28.49
CA TYR A 43 -38.62 -37.12 28.70
C TYR A 43 -38.01 -35.94 29.56
N PRO A 44 -38.42 -34.66 29.30
CA PRO A 44 -37.89 -33.36 29.83
C PRO A 44 -38.84 -32.70 30.91
N PRO A 45 -38.97 -31.36 31.22
CA PRO A 45 -38.37 -30.10 30.67
C PRO A 45 -38.09 -28.86 31.62
N SER A 46 -37.56 -27.78 31.00
CA SER A 46 -37.82 -26.31 31.24
C SER A 46 -37.14 -25.49 32.38
N ASN A 47 -36.87 -24.20 32.03
CA ASN A 47 -36.62 -23.00 32.86
C ASN A 47 -35.38 -22.88 33.79
N ALA A 48 -34.52 -21.88 33.52
CA ALA A 48 -33.91 -20.98 34.53
C ALA A 48 -33.23 -19.74 33.88
N ARG A 49 -33.06 -18.65 34.65
CA ARG A 49 -32.49 -17.34 34.23
C ARG A 49 -30.99 -17.22 34.59
N CYS A 50 -30.32 -16.20 34.02
CA CYS A 50 -29.00 -15.72 34.45
C CYS A 50 -28.97 -15.27 35.92
N PRO A 51 -27.79 -15.32 36.55
CA PRO A 51 -27.33 -14.16 37.35
C PRO A 51 -25.87 -13.76 37.08
N SER A 52 -25.53 -12.53 37.49
CA SER A 52 -24.26 -11.84 37.21
C SER A 52 -23.46 -11.53 38.50
N LEU A 53 -22.12 -11.52 38.38
CA LEU A 53 -21.13 -10.77 39.19
C LEU A 53 -20.96 -11.10 40.70
N ILE A 54 -19.70 -11.16 41.16
CA ILE A 54 -19.19 -10.57 42.42
C ILE A 54 -17.63 -10.60 42.49
N ASN A 55 -17.04 -9.43 42.80
CA ASN A 55 -15.72 -9.04 43.37
C ASN A 55 -14.55 -10.06 43.48
N VAL A 56 -13.31 -9.82 42.99
CA VAL A 56 -12.30 -8.73 43.19
C VAL A 56 -11.48 -8.81 44.49
N ARG A 57 -10.14 -9.05 44.38
CA ARG A 57 -9.05 -8.30 45.08
C ARG A 57 -7.62 -8.80 44.74
N HIS A 58 -6.63 -7.90 44.94
CA HIS A 58 -5.17 -8.03 44.76
C HIS A 58 -4.62 -7.98 43.32
N GLY A 59 -3.60 -7.13 43.13
CA GLY A 59 -3.20 -6.63 41.82
C GLY A 59 -2.01 -7.36 41.18
N LYS A 60 -2.13 -7.56 39.86
CA LYS A 60 -1.02 -7.66 38.88
C LYS A 60 -1.63 -7.50 37.48
N LEU A 61 -1.45 -6.35 36.85
CA LEU A 61 -1.94 -6.08 35.49
C LEU A 61 -1.07 -6.78 34.43
N LYS A 62 -1.31 -8.07 34.20
CA LYS A 62 -1.00 -8.70 32.92
C LYS A 62 -2.19 -8.46 31.98
N ARG A 63 -2.03 -7.62 30.96
CA ARG A 63 -3.04 -7.46 29.90
C ARG A 63 -2.85 -8.56 28.84
N SER A 64 -3.74 -9.55 28.84
CA SER A 64 -3.98 -10.42 27.68
C SER A 64 -4.90 -9.71 26.66
N PRO A 65 -4.77 -9.99 25.35
CA PRO A 65 -5.56 -9.34 24.32
C PRO A 65 -6.93 -10.02 24.13
N GLU A 66 -7.86 -9.80 25.06
CA GLU A 66 -9.26 -10.27 24.97
C GLU A 66 -10.31 -9.15 25.11
N SER A 67 -9.95 -7.93 24.69
CA SER A 67 -10.92 -6.87 24.38
C SER A 67 -10.85 -6.54 22.89
N PHE A 68 -11.96 -6.02 22.33
CA PHE A 68 -12.22 -5.85 20.88
C PHE A 68 -12.65 -7.12 20.11
N LYS A 69 -13.81 -7.68 20.49
CA LYS A 69 -14.68 -8.40 19.56
C LYS A 69 -15.79 -7.47 19.07
N PHE A 70 -15.77 -7.01 17.82
CA PHE A 70 -16.98 -6.64 17.06
C PHE A 70 -16.70 -6.51 15.55
N CYS A 71 -17.69 -6.91 14.74
CA CYS A 71 -17.88 -6.60 13.32
C CYS A 71 -16.82 -7.04 12.27
N CYS A 72 -17.01 -8.23 11.68
CA CYS A 72 -16.57 -8.54 10.30
C CYS A 72 -17.42 -9.66 9.66
N CYS A 73 -17.78 -10.69 10.44
CA CYS A 73 -18.53 -11.86 9.94
C CYS A 73 -19.97 -11.53 9.45
N CYS A 74 -20.59 -10.45 9.94
CA CYS A 74 -21.91 -9.99 9.46
C CYS A 74 -21.88 -9.34 8.06
N PHE A 75 -20.70 -9.11 7.47
CA PHE A 75 -20.54 -8.38 6.21
C PHE A 75 -20.67 -9.31 4.99
N TYR A 76 -19.92 -10.42 4.98
CA TYR A 76 -19.90 -11.37 3.85
C TYR A 76 -21.26 -12.02 3.56
N SER A 77 -21.97 -12.49 4.61
CA SER A 77 -23.32 -13.05 4.46
C SER A 77 -24.37 -12.03 4.02
N ARG A 78 -24.07 -10.72 4.10
CA ARG A 78 -25.01 -9.64 3.75
C ARG A 78 -24.76 -9.14 2.32
N ILE A 79 -23.52 -9.16 1.85
CA ILE A 79 -23.18 -8.89 0.44
C ILE A 79 -23.74 -10.01 -0.46
N SER A 80 -23.52 -11.28 -0.12
CA SER A 80 -24.00 -12.40 -0.96
C SER A 80 -25.53 -12.52 -1.00
N MET A 81 -26.22 -12.35 0.14
CA MET A 81 -27.68 -12.51 0.20
C MET A 81 -28.49 -11.31 -0.35
N GLN A 82 -27.88 -10.12 -0.46
CA GLN A 82 -28.63 -8.89 -0.77
C GLN A 82 -28.46 -8.41 -2.23
N TYR A 83 -27.48 -8.93 -2.97
CA TYR A 83 -27.21 -8.56 -4.38
C TYR A 83 -27.38 -9.71 -5.40
N LEU A 84 -27.55 -10.96 -4.96
CA LEU A 84 -27.86 -12.10 -5.85
C LEU A 84 -29.38 -12.31 -6.11
N THR A 85 -30.24 -11.54 -5.45
CA THR A 85 -31.67 -11.46 -5.80
C THR A 85 -31.92 -10.21 -6.64
N PRO A 86 -32.42 -10.31 -7.90
CA PRO A 86 -32.92 -9.14 -8.60
C PRO A 86 -34.11 -8.57 -7.81
N LYS A 87 -34.03 -7.29 -7.48
CA LYS A 87 -35.16 -6.51 -6.97
C LYS A 87 -35.35 -5.31 -7.89
N ASP A 88 -36.60 -5.03 -8.20
CA ASP A 88 -36.97 -4.26 -9.39
C ASP A 88 -36.71 -2.74 -9.29
N GLU A 89 -36.40 -2.18 -10.45
CA GLU A 89 -36.73 -0.83 -10.96
C GLU A 89 -36.39 0.45 -10.18
N THR A 90 -35.90 0.43 -8.93
CA THR A 90 -35.58 1.68 -8.19
C THR A 90 -34.14 1.80 -7.68
N GLY A 91 -33.30 2.47 -8.47
CA GLY A 91 -32.32 3.43 -7.98
C GLY A 91 -31.04 2.92 -7.31
N LEU A 92 -30.13 2.32 -8.11
CA LEU A 92 -28.70 2.39 -7.83
C LEU A 92 -28.10 3.62 -8.53
N SER A 93 -27.34 4.43 -7.80
CA SER A 93 -26.57 5.55 -8.35
C SER A 93 -25.59 5.05 -9.42
N HIS A 94 -25.31 5.87 -10.44
CA HIS A 94 -24.27 5.59 -11.44
C HIS A 94 -22.91 5.27 -10.77
N TYR A 95 -22.63 5.93 -9.64
CA TYR A 95 -21.41 5.75 -8.85
C TYR A 95 -21.37 4.40 -8.10
N GLU A 96 -22.52 3.89 -7.65
CA GLU A 96 -22.63 2.61 -6.96
C GLU A 96 -22.49 1.45 -7.97
N ASN A 97 -23.07 1.61 -9.16
CA ASN A 97 -22.90 0.65 -10.26
C ASN A 97 -21.45 0.56 -10.76
N GLU A 98 -20.70 1.65 -10.82
CA GLU A 98 -19.27 1.62 -11.18
C GLU A 98 -18.42 0.94 -10.10
N ARG A 99 -18.62 1.28 -8.81
CA ARG A 99 -17.92 0.62 -7.70
C ARG A 99 -18.25 -0.86 -7.61
N TYR A 100 -19.51 -1.26 -7.85
CA TYR A 100 -19.91 -2.66 -7.90
C TYR A 100 -19.21 -3.41 -9.03
N LYS A 101 -19.14 -2.84 -10.25
CA LYS A 101 -18.40 -3.41 -11.38
C LYS A 101 -16.90 -3.58 -11.10
N GLN A 102 -16.28 -2.67 -10.34
CA GLN A 102 -14.87 -2.77 -9.96
C GLN A 102 -14.61 -3.83 -8.89
N LEU A 103 -15.50 -3.97 -7.90
CA LEU A 103 -15.34 -4.90 -6.78
C LEU A 103 -15.79 -6.34 -7.10
N MET A 104 -16.72 -6.53 -8.04
CA MET A 104 -17.23 -7.86 -8.40
C MET A 104 -16.15 -8.84 -8.92
N PRO A 105 -15.22 -8.50 -9.83
CA PRO A 105 -14.16 -9.44 -10.25
C PRO A 105 -13.24 -9.83 -9.09
N VAL A 106 -12.98 -8.92 -8.15
CA VAL A 106 -12.20 -9.20 -6.93
C VAL A 106 -12.96 -10.18 -6.02
N ALA A 107 -14.25 -9.93 -5.79
CA ALA A 107 -15.09 -10.79 -4.95
C ALA A 107 -15.19 -12.22 -5.50
N LEU A 108 -15.29 -12.38 -6.83
CA LEU A 108 -15.29 -13.69 -7.48
C LEU A 108 -13.96 -14.44 -7.29
N LYS A 109 -12.81 -13.79 -7.49
CA LYS A 109 -11.51 -14.45 -7.28
C LYS A 109 -11.26 -14.82 -5.82
N ILE A 110 -11.67 -13.98 -4.86
CA ILE A 110 -11.61 -14.32 -3.44
C ILE A 110 -12.50 -15.53 -3.11
N GLN A 111 -13.70 -15.62 -3.71
CA GLN A 111 -14.56 -16.79 -3.55
C GLN A 111 -13.92 -18.07 -4.11
N ASP A 112 -13.29 -17.99 -5.29
CA ASP A 112 -12.60 -19.13 -5.91
C ASP A 112 -11.40 -19.59 -5.06
N MET A 113 -10.61 -18.64 -4.55
CA MET A 113 -9.53 -18.90 -3.61
C MET A 113 -10.03 -19.64 -2.35
N PHE A 114 -11.14 -19.19 -1.74
CA PHE A 114 -11.73 -19.89 -0.59
C PHE A 114 -12.21 -21.31 -0.93
N THR A 115 -12.73 -21.56 -2.15
CA THR A 115 -13.06 -22.93 -2.56
C THR A 115 -11.82 -23.79 -2.73
N LYS A 116 -10.74 -23.26 -3.32
CA LYS A 116 -9.45 -23.98 -3.47
C LYS A 116 -8.77 -24.27 -2.14
N GLU A 117 -8.82 -23.34 -1.18
CA GLU A 117 -8.33 -23.59 0.18
C GLU A 117 -9.10 -24.72 0.87
N LYS A 118 -10.42 -24.77 0.71
CA LYS A 118 -11.27 -25.81 1.30
C LYS A 118 -11.05 -27.18 0.65
N GLU A 119 -10.93 -27.22 -0.67
CA GLU A 119 -10.56 -28.44 -1.41
C GLU A 119 -9.21 -28.98 -0.93
N ARG A 120 -8.21 -28.11 -0.72
CA ARG A 120 -6.90 -28.47 -0.16
C ARG A 120 -7.00 -28.98 1.29
N GLU A 121 -7.80 -28.35 2.15
CA GLU A 121 -7.97 -28.81 3.54
C GLU A 121 -8.62 -30.21 3.60
N GLU A 122 -9.65 -30.47 2.78
CA GLU A 122 -10.28 -31.80 2.66
C GLU A 122 -9.29 -32.87 2.15
N LEU A 123 -8.40 -32.49 1.23
CA LEU A 123 -7.35 -33.37 0.69
C LEU A 123 -6.28 -33.72 1.73
N ILE A 124 -5.96 -32.81 2.63
CA ILE A 124 -5.05 -33.03 3.77
C ILE A 124 -5.73 -33.88 4.85
N GLU A 125 -7.03 -33.69 5.10
CA GLU A 125 -7.80 -34.51 6.05
C GLU A 125 -7.89 -35.98 5.58
N LEU A 126 -8.08 -36.21 4.28
CA LEU A 126 -8.02 -37.55 3.67
C LEU A 126 -6.67 -38.27 3.87
N LEU A 127 -5.56 -37.54 4.01
CA LEU A 127 -4.25 -38.12 4.34
C LEU A 127 -4.16 -38.55 5.81
N LEU A 128 -4.81 -37.82 6.72
CA LEU A 128 -4.79 -38.11 8.15
C LEU A 128 -5.65 -39.33 8.52
N ASP A 129 -6.72 -39.58 7.75
CA ASP A 129 -7.58 -40.75 7.88
C ASP A 129 -7.05 -42.01 7.16
N ALA A 130 -6.03 -41.86 6.30
CA ALA A 130 -5.41 -42.97 5.58
C ALA A 130 -4.45 -43.77 6.47
N SER A 131 -4.47 -45.10 6.33
CA SER A 131 -3.49 -45.99 6.96
C SER A 131 -2.09 -45.79 6.37
N ALA A 132 -1.06 -45.83 7.23
CA ALA A 132 0.34 -45.51 6.91
C ALA A 132 1.07 -46.46 5.92
N GLU A 133 0.32 -47.29 5.18
CA GLU A 133 0.83 -48.30 4.24
C GLU A 133 0.59 -47.89 2.77
N ASP A 134 -0.34 -46.98 2.48
CA ASP A 134 -0.68 -46.51 1.13
C ASP A 134 0.23 -45.37 0.64
N LYS A 135 1.51 -45.67 0.38
CA LYS A 135 2.50 -44.70 -0.14
C LYS A 135 2.10 -44.04 -1.47
N ASP A 136 1.31 -44.74 -2.28
CA ASP A 136 0.80 -44.21 -3.55
C ASP A 136 -0.23 -43.10 -3.30
N LEU A 137 -1.11 -43.25 -2.31
CA LEU A 137 -2.04 -42.18 -1.88
C LEU A 137 -1.28 -40.99 -1.29
N GLU A 138 -0.27 -41.23 -0.43
CA GLU A 138 0.56 -40.16 0.12
C GLU A 138 1.27 -39.35 -0.99
N THR A 139 1.72 -40.01 -2.05
CA THR A 139 2.37 -39.36 -3.19
C THR A 139 1.38 -38.50 -3.99
N ILE A 140 0.19 -39.04 -4.30
CA ILE A 140 -0.88 -38.33 -5.02
C ILE A 140 -1.35 -37.09 -4.24
N VAL A 141 -1.58 -37.25 -2.93
CA VAL A 141 -2.01 -36.14 -2.06
C VAL A 141 -0.96 -35.04 -2.00
N LYS A 142 0.33 -35.37 -1.95
CA LYS A 142 1.42 -34.37 -1.98
C LYS A 142 1.47 -33.61 -3.30
N SER A 143 1.32 -34.28 -4.45
CA SER A 143 1.30 -33.62 -5.75
C SER A 143 0.07 -32.71 -5.92
N GLU A 144 -1.12 -33.18 -5.53
CA GLU A 144 -2.33 -32.36 -5.56
C GLU A 144 -2.21 -31.15 -4.62
N THR A 145 -1.74 -31.35 -3.38
CA THR A 145 -1.55 -30.26 -2.41
C THR A 145 -0.57 -29.20 -2.92
N ALA A 146 0.50 -29.60 -3.61
CA ALA A 146 1.42 -28.68 -4.27
C ALA A 146 0.72 -27.87 -5.37
N HIS A 147 -0.07 -28.52 -6.23
CA HIS A 147 -0.84 -27.87 -7.28
C HIS A 147 -1.90 -26.89 -6.74
N TYR A 148 -2.61 -27.24 -5.65
CA TYR A 148 -3.52 -26.31 -4.97
C TYR A 148 -2.76 -25.12 -4.38
N ASN A 149 -1.58 -25.31 -3.78
CA ASN A 149 -0.78 -24.21 -3.25
C ASN A 149 -0.31 -23.25 -4.37
N GLU A 150 0.16 -23.77 -5.50
CA GLU A 150 0.51 -22.96 -6.68
C GLU A 150 -0.71 -22.18 -7.21
N THR A 151 -1.87 -22.83 -7.30
CA THR A 151 -3.13 -22.21 -7.77
C THR A 151 -3.61 -21.12 -6.81
N ILE A 152 -3.54 -21.36 -5.49
CA ILE A 152 -3.89 -20.37 -4.46
C ILE A 152 -2.93 -19.17 -4.54
N GLN A 153 -1.63 -19.41 -4.74
CA GLN A 153 -0.63 -18.34 -4.88
C GLN A 153 -0.86 -17.51 -6.16
N GLN A 154 -1.19 -18.15 -7.29
CA GLN A 154 -1.60 -17.45 -8.52
C GLN A 154 -2.86 -16.60 -8.30
N LEU A 155 -3.89 -17.15 -7.66
CA LEU A 155 -5.11 -16.40 -7.34
C LEU A 155 -4.84 -15.23 -6.39
N ASP A 156 -3.99 -15.40 -5.39
CA ASP A 156 -3.56 -14.33 -4.47
C ASP A 156 -2.80 -13.22 -5.21
N ASP A 157 -1.88 -13.56 -6.11
CA ASP A 157 -1.16 -12.58 -6.94
C ASP A 157 -2.08 -11.87 -7.95
N GLU A 158 -3.05 -12.58 -8.52
CA GLU A 158 -4.10 -11.98 -9.34
C GLU A 158 -5.01 -11.04 -8.53
N ILE A 159 -5.41 -11.42 -7.32
CA ILE A 159 -6.19 -10.56 -6.41
C ILE A 159 -5.37 -9.32 -6.04
N LYS A 160 -4.08 -9.46 -5.68
CA LYS A 160 -3.16 -8.35 -5.45
C LYS A 160 -3.04 -7.44 -6.67
N SER A 161 -3.05 -7.97 -7.89
CA SER A 161 -2.99 -7.18 -9.13
C SER A 161 -4.26 -6.35 -9.37
N LEU A 162 -5.45 -6.91 -9.10
CA LEU A 162 -6.73 -6.21 -9.22
C LEU A 162 -6.96 -5.17 -8.11
N LEU A 163 -6.44 -5.46 -6.91
CA LEU A 163 -6.49 -4.59 -5.74
C LEU A 163 -5.39 -3.53 -5.75
N SER A 164 -4.31 -3.77 -6.51
CA SER A 164 -3.31 -2.76 -6.81
C SER A 164 -3.95 -1.67 -7.65
N VAL A 165 -4.34 -0.58 -6.98
CA VAL A 165 -4.56 0.69 -7.65
C VAL A 165 -3.35 0.94 -8.53
N SER A 166 -3.59 1.24 -9.81
CA SER A 166 -2.58 1.83 -10.67
C SER A 166 -2.26 3.22 -10.13
N SER A 167 -1.37 3.26 -9.12
CA SER A 167 -0.68 4.48 -8.76
C SER A 167 -0.08 5.01 -10.06
N GLY A 168 -0.46 6.23 -10.49
CA GLY A 168 -0.13 6.78 -11.82
C GLY A 168 1.36 7.11 -12.04
N ARG A 169 2.21 6.38 -11.32
CA ARG A 169 3.65 6.52 -11.09
C ARG A 169 4.39 5.18 -11.32
N SER A 170 3.73 4.13 -11.85
CA SER A 170 4.26 2.75 -12.03
C SER A 170 5.61 2.64 -12.77
N ALA A 171 5.95 3.62 -13.60
CA ALA A 171 7.30 3.83 -14.10
C ALA A 171 7.68 5.28 -13.80
N SER A 172 8.35 5.48 -12.65
CA SER A 172 8.92 6.77 -12.25
C SER A 172 10.30 6.52 -11.72
N ASP A 173 11.29 7.02 -12.45
CA ASP A 173 12.66 7.16 -11.97
C ASP A 173 12.68 7.91 -10.63
N VAL A 174 13.65 7.59 -9.79
CA VAL A 174 13.69 8.00 -8.39
C VAL A 174 14.96 8.78 -8.12
N VAL A 175 14.81 9.96 -7.55
CA VAL A 175 15.93 10.72 -6.97
C VAL A 175 15.99 10.42 -5.48
N VAL A 176 17.10 9.85 -5.04
CA VAL A 176 17.40 9.57 -3.63
C VAL A 176 18.45 10.56 -3.14
N GLU A 177 18.09 11.36 -2.16
CA GLU A 177 18.99 12.31 -1.51
C GLU A 177 19.31 11.85 -0.08
N VAL A 178 20.60 11.76 0.25
CA VAL A 178 21.07 11.31 1.56
C VAL A 178 21.85 12.43 2.25
N TYR A 179 21.42 12.77 3.46
CA TYR A 179 21.97 13.84 4.29
C TYR A 179 22.41 13.30 5.66
N PRO A 180 23.62 13.61 6.14
CA PRO A 180 24.04 13.25 7.49
C PRO A 180 23.29 14.08 8.53
N GLY A 181 22.73 13.41 9.53
CA GLY A 181 22.07 14.03 10.68
C GLY A 181 23.01 14.15 11.88
N VAL A 182 22.45 13.95 13.08
CA VAL A 182 23.17 14.01 14.35
C VAL A 182 24.25 12.93 14.38
N GLY A 183 25.51 13.29 14.62
CA GLY A 183 26.64 12.33 14.63
C GLY A 183 27.95 12.89 14.06
N GLY A 184 27.89 14.00 13.34
CA GLY A 184 29.06 14.68 12.80
C GLY A 184 29.81 13.81 11.79
N GLN A 185 31.05 13.45 12.10
CA GLN A 185 31.89 12.61 11.25
C GLN A 185 31.31 11.20 11.04
N GLU A 186 30.72 10.60 12.08
CA GLU A 186 30.16 9.25 11.98
C GLU A 186 28.87 9.21 11.15
N SER A 187 28.03 10.27 11.19
CA SER A 187 26.85 10.33 10.30
C SER A 187 27.23 10.51 8.84
N GLN A 188 28.36 11.15 8.53
CA GLN A 188 28.88 11.24 7.16
C GLN A 188 29.40 9.89 6.63
N LEU A 189 30.08 9.11 7.48
CA LEU A 189 30.49 7.75 7.12
C LEU A 189 29.27 6.84 6.91
N PHE A 190 28.27 6.93 7.79
CA PHE A 190 27.03 6.16 7.65
C PHE A 190 26.19 6.59 6.44
N ALA A 191 26.20 7.88 6.06
CA ALA A 191 25.53 8.35 4.84
C ALA A 191 26.09 7.68 3.57
N LYS A 192 27.40 7.41 3.55
CA LYS A 192 28.04 6.66 2.47
C LYS A 192 27.61 5.20 2.45
N GLU A 193 27.62 4.53 3.59
CA GLU A 193 27.19 3.12 3.70
C GLU A 193 25.71 2.93 3.29
N ILE A 194 24.85 3.94 3.49
CA ILE A 194 23.46 3.95 3.00
C ILE A 194 23.37 4.14 1.47
N ILE A 195 24.26 4.93 0.86
CA ILE A 195 24.32 5.05 -0.62
C ILE A 195 24.85 3.74 -1.24
N GLU A 196 25.84 3.11 -0.62
CA GLU A 196 26.37 1.79 -1.04
C GLU A 196 25.30 0.69 -0.91
N LEU A 197 24.49 0.70 0.15
CA LEU A 197 23.31 -0.16 0.29
C LEU A 197 22.34 -0.02 -0.89
N TYR A 198 21.99 1.22 -1.29
CA TYR A 198 21.06 1.46 -2.40
C TYR A 198 21.65 1.14 -3.77
N PHE A 199 22.98 1.29 -3.94
CA PHE A 199 23.68 0.81 -5.12
C PHE A 199 23.59 -0.72 -5.25
N ASN A 200 23.88 -1.46 -4.17
CA ASN A 200 23.79 -2.93 -4.14
C ASN A 200 22.35 -3.42 -4.36
N TYR A 201 21.36 -2.74 -3.79
CA TYR A 201 19.94 -3.05 -3.99
C TYR A 201 19.47 -2.81 -5.44
N ALA A 202 19.85 -1.66 -6.03
CA ALA A 202 19.55 -1.38 -7.44
C ALA A 202 20.19 -2.44 -8.36
N HIS A 203 21.44 -2.82 -8.11
CA HIS A 203 22.10 -3.91 -8.85
C HIS A 203 21.39 -5.25 -8.70
N TYR A 204 20.92 -5.60 -7.49
CA TYR A 204 20.14 -6.83 -7.24
C TYR A 204 18.81 -6.85 -8.00
N LYS A 205 18.10 -5.72 -8.07
CA LYS A 205 16.86 -5.57 -8.88
C LYS A 205 17.10 -5.41 -10.38
N GLY A 206 18.35 -5.25 -10.84
CA GLY A 206 18.66 -4.94 -12.24
C GLY A 206 18.32 -3.51 -12.66
N TRP A 207 18.12 -2.59 -11.71
CA TRP A 207 17.85 -1.17 -11.96
C TRP A 207 19.15 -0.41 -12.28
N ALA A 208 19.02 0.62 -13.11
CA ALA A 208 20.13 1.51 -13.42
C ALA A 208 20.35 2.50 -12.27
N PHE A 209 21.52 2.45 -11.64
CA PHE A 209 21.95 3.39 -10.61
C PHE A 209 22.94 4.39 -11.19
N SER A 210 22.73 5.69 -10.95
CA SER A 210 23.67 6.75 -11.31
C SER A 210 23.86 7.74 -10.15
N LEU A 211 25.12 8.03 -9.80
CA LEU A 211 25.45 9.01 -8.78
C LEU A 211 25.51 10.40 -9.41
N VAL A 212 24.56 11.26 -9.07
CA VAL A 212 24.39 12.61 -9.67
C VAL A 212 25.29 13.63 -9.00
N SER A 213 25.43 13.55 -7.67
CA SER A 213 26.24 14.48 -6.88
C SER A 213 26.74 13.81 -5.60
N GLU A 214 28.00 14.05 -5.23
CA GLU A 214 28.63 13.50 -4.04
C GLU A 214 29.58 14.51 -3.39
N ASP A 215 29.11 15.21 -2.37
CA ASP A 215 29.94 16.09 -1.55
C ASP A 215 30.68 15.25 -0.49
N ARG A 216 31.95 14.91 -0.75
CA ARG A 216 32.79 14.12 0.18
C ARG A 216 33.29 14.94 1.38
N SER A 217 33.59 14.26 2.48
CA SER A 217 34.34 14.80 3.62
C SER A 217 35.75 14.22 3.71
N ASP A 218 36.64 14.91 4.44
CA ASP A 218 38.08 14.59 4.53
C ASP A 218 38.38 13.18 5.06
N ILE A 219 37.42 12.60 5.80
CA ILE A 219 37.47 11.24 6.36
C ILE A 219 36.91 10.16 5.41
N GLY A 220 36.54 10.52 4.18
CA GLY A 220 35.97 9.61 3.19
C GLY A 220 34.48 9.30 3.38
N GLY A 221 33.76 10.12 4.15
CA GLY A 221 32.30 10.09 4.27
C GLY A 221 31.62 11.06 3.29
N ILE A 222 30.29 11.15 3.37
CA ILE A 222 29.47 12.01 2.50
C ILE A 222 28.73 13.08 3.32
N ARG A 223 28.85 14.34 2.91
CA ARG A 223 28.16 15.52 3.46
C ARG A 223 26.80 15.75 2.82
N LYS A 224 26.67 15.39 1.53
CA LYS A 224 25.43 15.33 0.76
C LYS A 224 25.66 14.36 -0.39
N GLY A 225 24.76 13.40 -0.58
CA GLY A 225 24.76 12.53 -1.75
C GLY A 225 23.42 12.57 -2.46
N THR A 226 23.45 12.54 -3.78
CA THR A 226 22.25 12.47 -4.62
C THR A 226 22.48 11.41 -5.68
N ALA A 227 21.64 10.37 -5.68
CA ALA A 227 21.63 9.30 -6.66
C ALA A 227 20.30 9.29 -7.40
N MET A 228 20.32 8.83 -8.65
CA MET A 228 19.15 8.59 -9.47
C MET A 228 19.08 7.09 -9.79
N ILE A 229 17.92 6.50 -9.54
CA ILE A 229 17.63 5.08 -9.71
C ILE A 229 16.49 4.96 -10.72
N SER A 230 16.77 4.36 -11.88
CA SER A 230 15.83 4.19 -12.99
C SER A 230 15.52 2.70 -13.16
N GLY A 231 14.23 2.35 -13.16
CA GLY A 231 13.79 0.96 -13.27
C GLY A 231 12.31 0.75 -12.93
N ASP A 232 11.79 -0.40 -13.34
CA ASP A 232 10.37 -0.74 -13.17
C ASP A 232 9.99 -0.79 -11.68
N ASP A 233 8.88 -0.13 -11.34
CA ASP A 233 8.36 0.05 -9.98
C ASP A 233 9.36 0.60 -8.93
N ALA A 234 10.51 1.15 -9.33
CA ALA A 234 11.56 1.62 -8.41
C ALA A 234 11.02 2.59 -7.33
N TYR A 235 10.11 3.50 -7.68
CA TYR A 235 9.49 4.40 -6.71
C TYR A 235 8.60 3.67 -5.68
N ASN A 236 7.91 2.61 -6.08
CA ASN A 236 6.98 1.88 -5.21
C ASN A 236 7.71 1.07 -4.11
N TYR A 237 8.92 0.62 -4.37
CA TYR A 237 9.81 0.05 -3.35
C TYR A 237 10.54 1.15 -2.56
N MET A 238 11.24 2.06 -3.26
CA MET A 238 12.13 3.02 -2.61
C MET A 238 11.39 4.05 -1.74
N LYS A 239 10.10 4.33 -1.96
CA LYS A 239 9.33 5.29 -1.11
C LYS A 239 9.37 4.96 0.38
N PHE A 240 9.54 3.69 0.75
CA PHE A 240 9.63 3.27 2.15
C PHE A 240 11.00 3.57 2.80
N GLU A 241 12.00 3.95 2.01
CA GLU A 241 13.29 4.45 2.51
C GLU A 241 13.27 5.95 2.85
N GLY A 242 12.18 6.67 2.54
CA GLY A 242 12.03 8.08 2.94
C GLY A 242 11.88 8.24 4.45
N GLY A 243 12.88 8.84 5.12
CA GLY A 243 12.85 9.11 6.57
C GLY A 243 14.22 9.16 7.25
N VAL A 244 14.22 9.03 8.58
CA VAL A 244 15.45 9.05 9.39
C VAL A 244 15.95 7.63 9.71
N HIS A 245 17.19 7.35 9.34
CA HIS A 245 17.93 6.11 9.58
C HIS A 245 18.87 6.30 10.77
N ARG A 246 18.74 5.47 11.81
CA ARG A 246 19.55 5.59 13.03
C ARG A 246 20.57 4.46 13.15
N VAL A 247 21.86 4.77 13.26
CA VAL A 247 22.91 3.78 13.52
C VAL A 247 23.36 3.80 14.98
N GLN A 248 23.63 2.62 15.54
CA GLN A 248 24.20 2.41 16.87
C GLN A 248 25.40 1.46 16.75
N ARG A 249 26.62 2.00 16.90
CA ARG A 249 27.88 1.25 16.83
C ARG A 249 29.02 2.03 17.51
N ILE A 250 30.18 1.42 17.62
CA ILE A 250 31.44 2.11 17.96
C ILE A 250 31.94 2.79 16.67
N PRO A 251 32.07 4.13 16.62
CA PRO A 251 32.53 4.84 15.42
C PRO A 251 33.96 4.47 15.02
N LYS A 252 34.26 4.52 13.71
CA LYS A 252 35.64 4.36 13.20
C LYS A 252 36.58 5.47 13.69
N THR A 253 36.03 6.62 14.09
CA THR A 253 36.76 7.78 14.63
C THR A 253 36.98 7.75 16.15
N GLU A 254 36.36 6.80 16.87
CA GLU A 254 36.29 6.80 18.34
C GLU A 254 37.32 5.85 18.96
N LYS A 255 38.28 6.40 19.72
CA LYS A 255 39.33 5.59 20.38
C LYS A 255 38.87 4.89 21.67
N GLY A 256 37.79 5.38 22.30
CA GLY A 256 37.35 4.92 23.62
C GLY A 256 36.44 3.68 23.64
N GLY A 257 36.18 3.04 22.49
CA GLY A 257 35.28 1.88 22.40
C GLY A 257 33.82 2.18 22.75
N ARG A 258 33.43 3.47 22.84
CA ARG A 258 32.08 3.87 23.25
C ARG A 258 31.10 3.74 22.09
N VAL A 259 29.93 3.18 22.39
CA VAL A 259 28.82 3.09 21.44
C VAL A 259 28.18 4.47 21.26
N HIS A 260 28.24 5.00 20.05
CA HIS A 260 27.56 6.25 19.69
C HIS A 260 26.27 5.96 18.95
N THR A 261 25.37 6.94 18.92
CA THR A 261 24.09 6.86 18.19
C THR A 261 24.01 8.05 17.25
N SER A 262 24.10 7.75 15.96
CA SER A 262 24.07 8.74 14.88
C SER A 262 22.81 8.58 14.03
N THR A 263 22.43 9.63 13.30
CA THR A 263 21.33 9.63 12.34
C THR A 263 21.80 10.07 10.96
N VAL A 264 21.16 9.51 9.94
CA VAL A 264 21.21 9.92 8.53
C VAL A 264 19.76 10.06 8.09
N THR A 265 19.52 10.96 7.16
CA THR A 265 18.18 11.24 6.64
C THR A 265 18.18 10.99 5.14
N VAL A 266 17.19 10.24 4.68
CA VAL A 266 17.01 9.87 3.28
C VAL A 266 15.70 10.50 2.80
N ALA A 267 15.77 11.21 1.67
CA ALA A 267 14.59 11.72 0.98
C ALA A 267 14.48 11.03 -0.38
N VAL A 268 13.32 10.45 -0.65
CA VAL A 268 13.02 9.69 -1.87
C VAL A 268 11.92 10.44 -2.63
N LEU A 269 12.29 10.93 -3.81
CA LEU A 269 11.45 11.79 -4.63
C LEU A 269 11.24 11.14 -6.00
N PRO A 270 10.00 11.04 -6.51
CA PRO A 270 9.79 10.61 -7.88
C PRO A 270 10.28 11.71 -8.83
N GLN A 271 10.86 11.34 -9.97
CA GLN A 271 11.24 12.30 -10.99
C GLN A 271 9.99 13.04 -11.50
N PRO A 272 10.01 14.39 -11.54
CA PRO A 272 8.91 15.14 -12.12
C PRO A 272 8.76 14.81 -13.61
N LYS A 273 7.51 14.61 -14.05
CA LYS A 273 7.19 14.57 -15.49
C LYS A 273 7.30 15.99 -16.05
N ASP A 274 7.76 16.09 -17.29
CA ASP A 274 7.81 17.36 -18.03
C ASP A 274 6.41 17.98 -18.15
N ILE A 275 6.33 19.30 -17.95
CA ILE A 275 5.08 20.06 -18.01
C ILE A 275 4.86 20.53 -19.45
N ASP A 276 4.04 19.79 -20.22
CA ASP A 276 3.50 20.28 -21.48
C ASP A 276 2.13 20.95 -21.27
N ILE A 277 1.93 22.11 -21.89
CA ILE A 277 0.70 22.92 -21.77
C ILE A 277 0.10 23.11 -23.16
N ALA A 278 -0.76 22.16 -23.52
CA ALA A 278 -1.69 22.29 -24.62
C ALA A 278 -2.85 23.23 -24.23
N LEU A 279 -2.96 24.38 -24.90
CA LEU A 279 -4.06 25.32 -24.70
C LEU A 279 -5.22 25.00 -25.65
N ASN A 280 -6.33 24.50 -25.10
CA ASN A 280 -7.57 24.30 -25.87
C ASN A 280 -8.24 25.66 -26.16
N PRO A 281 -8.63 25.95 -27.42
CA PRO A 281 -9.27 27.21 -27.76
C PRO A 281 -10.66 27.40 -27.12
N LYS A 282 -11.30 26.33 -26.63
CA LYS A 282 -12.59 26.37 -25.92
C LYS A 282 -12.47 26.96 -24.51
N ASP A 283 -11.30 26.85 -23.89
CA ASP A 283 -11.07 27.27 -22.50
C ASP A 283 -10.55 28.72 -22.41
N LEU A 284 -10.55 29.44 -23.54
CA LEU A 284 -9.97 30.77 -23.70
C LEU A 284 -11.03 31.81 -24.05
N GLN A 285 -11.28 32.74 -23.13
CA GLN A 285 -12.08 33.92 -23.40
C GLN A 285 -11.17 35.03 -23.93
N ILE A 286 -11.37 35.41 -25.20
CA ILE A 286 -10.61 36.49 -25.85
C ILE A 286 -11.48 37.75 -25.89
N THR A 287 -10.96 38.84 -25.34
CA THR A 287 -11.58 40.17 -25.32
C THR A 287 -10.68 41.18 -26.02
N THR A 288 -11.25 41.97 -26.92
CA THR A 288 -10.56 43.08 -27.61
C THR A 288 -10.84 44.40 -26.91
N CYS A 289 -9.80 45.21 -26.76
CA CYS A 289 -9.85 46.51 -26.10
C CYS A 289 -9.15 47.57 -26.98
N ARG A 290 -9.44 48.86 -26.70
CA ARG A 290 -8.62 49.96 -27.21
C ARG A 290 -7.27 49.95 -26.52
N ALA A 291 -6.21 50.20 -27.29
CA ALA A 291 -4.87 50.34 -26.73
C ALA A 291 -4.76 51.63 -25.90
N SER A 292 -3.96 51.57 -24.83
CA SER A 292 -3.71 52.70 -23.94
C SER A 292 -2.31 53.27 -24.18
N GLY A 293 -2.18 54.60 -24.37
CA GLY A 293 -0.89 55.26 -24.52
C GLY A 293 -0.93 56.53 -25.36
N SER A 294 0.24 57.12 -25.61
CA SER A 294 0.46 58.32 -26.42
C SER A 294 0.31 58.03 -27.92
N GLY A 295 -0.94 57.87 -28.37
CA GLY A 295 -1.30 57.60 -29.76
C GLY A 295 -2.06 58.75 -30.44
N GLY A 296 -1.96 58.82 -31.77
CA GLY A 296 -2.84 59.65 -32.59
C GLY A 296 -4.23 59.02 -32.77
N GLN A 297 -5.04 59.59 -33.68
CA GLN A 297 -6.43 59.15 -33.97
C GLN A 297 -6.62 57.63 -34.03
N HIS A 298 -5.69 56.90 -34.67
CA HIS A 298 -5.73 55.45 -34.82
C HIS A 298 -5.81 54.67 -33.50
N VAL A 299 -5.22 55.17 -32.41
CA VAL A 299 -5.27 54.51 -31.09
C VAL A 299 -6.61 54.72 -30.39
N ASN A 300 -7.29 55.84 -30.68
CA ASN A 300 -8.60 56.16 -30.12
C ASN A 300 -9.75 55.41 -30.83
N THR A 301 -9.55 55.00 -32.08
CA THR A 301 -10.57 54.36 -32.93
C THR A 301 -10.37 52.86 -33.17
N THR A 302 -9.16 52.32 -33.01
CA THR A 302 -8.86 50.92 -33.38
C THR A 302 -8.71 50.03 -32.15
N ASP A 303 -9.53 48.99 -32.06
CA ASP A 303 -9.51 48.01 -30.97
C ASP A 303 -8.36 46.99 -31.16
N SER A 304 -7.12 47.47 -31.07
CA SER A 304 -5.91 46.68 -31.37
C SER A 304 -5.35 45.90 -30.18
N ALA A 305 -5.74 46.21 -28.94
CA ALA A 305 -5.27 45.50 -27.75
C ALA A 305 -6.08 44.22 -27.53
N VAL A 306 -5.41 43.16 -27.07
CA VAL A 306 -6.04 41.85 -26.87
C VAL A 306 -5.75 41.36 -25.46
N ARG A 307 -6.81 40.96 -24.74
CA ARG A 307 -6.78 40.29 -23.44
C ARG A 307 -7.34 38.89 -23.59
N ILE A 308 -6.66 37.89 -23.05
CA ILE A 308 -7.04 36.49 -23.11
C ILE A 308 -7.09 35.95 -21.67
N VAL A 309 -8.19 35.30 -21.31
CA VAL A 309 -8.42 34.70 -20.00
C VAL A 309 -8.60 33.20 -20.15
N HIS A 310 -7.79 32.41 -19.43
CA HIS A 310 -7.94 30.96 -19.36
C HIS A 310 -8.96 30.59 -18.28
N ILE A 311 -10.19 30.31 -18.71
CA ILE A 311 -11.40 30.14 -17.88
C ILE A 311 -11.16 29.22 -16.67
N PRO A 312 -10.65 27.96 -16.82
CA PRO A 312 -10.53 27.04 -15.68
C PRO A 312 -9.48 27.44 -14.64
N THR A 313 -8.56 28.36 -14.97
CA THR A 313 -7.51 28.82 -14.04
C THR A 313 -7.68 30.26 -13.55
N GLY A 314 -8.61 31.01 -14.14
CA GLY A 314 -8.80 32.45 -13.93
C GLY A 314 -7.64 33.34 -14.40
N MET A 315 -6.57 32.78 -14.98
CA MET A 315 -5.39 33.55 -15.36
C MET A 315 -5.63 34.35 -16.64
N ALA A 316 -5.30 35.64 -16.60
CA ALA A 316 -5.36 36.54 -17.75
C ALA A 316 -3.96 36.90 -18.25
N ALA A 317 -3.83 37.14 -19.55
CA ALA A 317 -2.71 37.83 -20.17
C ALA A 317 -3.22 38.86 -21.18
N GLU A 318 -2.50 39.96 -21.36
CA GLU A 318 -2.89 41.04 -22.26
C GLU A 318 -1.67 41.59 -23.02
N SER A 319 -1.89 42.02 -24.26
CA SER A 319 -0.86 42.64 -25.11
C SER A 319 -1.45 43.80 -25.90
N GLN A 320 -0.67 44.89 -25.95
CA GLN A 320 -0.95 46.11 -26.72
C GLN A 320 0.31 46.68 -27.41
N GLN A 321 1.36 45.86 -27.56
CA GLN A 321 2.67 46.31 -28.06
C GLN A 321 2.66 46.58 -29.58
N GLU A 322 1.93 45.77 -30.34
CA GLU A 322 1.87 45.85 -31.80
C GLU A 322 0.64 46.65 -32.27
N ARG A 323 0.72 47.23 -33.48
CA ARG A 323 -0.45 47.90 -34.09
C ARG A 323 -1.51 46.91 -34.59
N SER A 324 -1.14 45.64 -34.78
CA SER A 324 -2.02 44.58 -35.28
C SER A 324 -2.61 43.73 -34.14
N GLN A 325 -3.93 43.63 -34.13
CA GLN A 325 -4.69 42.76 -33.23
C GLN A 325 -4.22 41.30 -33.27
N MET A 326 -3.92 40.76 -34.46
CA MET A 326 -3.50 39.36 -34.62
C MET A 326 -2.14 39.11 -33.94
N LYS A 327 -1.17 40.01 -34.14
CA LYS A 327 0.12 39.94 -33.44
C LYS A 327 -0.04 40.06 -31.92
N ASN A 328 -0.88 40.99 -31.45
CA ASN A 328 -1.17 41.12 -30.02
C ASN A 328 -1.85 39.87 -29.45
N LYS A 329 -2.73 39.20 -30.20
CA LYS A 329 -3.32 37.91 -29.83
C LYS A 329 -2.24 36.83 -29.69
N GLU A 330 -1.32 36.70 -30.65
CA GLU A 330 -0.22 35.74 -30.57
C GLU A 330 0.72 36.00 -29.38
N ILE A 331 1.06 37.26 -29.12
CA ILE A 331 1.87 37.66 -27.95
C ILE A 331 1.13 37.36 -26.65
N ALA A 332 -0.15 37.71 -26.55
CA ALA A 332 -0.98 37.41 -25.38
C ALA A 332 -1.15 35.90 -25.14
N MET A 333 -1.26 35.09 -26.20
CA MET A 333 -1.27 33.63 -26.12
C MET A 333 0.04 33.07 -25.56
N LYS A 334 1.20 33.53 -26.07
CA LYS A 334 2.52 33.14 -25.56
C LYS A 334 2.70 33.54 -24.09
N LEU A 335 2.34 34.77 -23.73
CA LEU A 335 2.36 35.25 -22.35
C LEU A 335 1.45 34.43 -21.42
N LEU A 336 0.27 34.03 -21.89
CA LEU A 336 -0.65 33.18 -21.13
C LEU A 336 -0.07 31.79 -20.90
N GLN A 337 0.50 31.17 -21.95
CA GLN A 337 1.17 29.87 -21.85
C GLN A 337 2.36 29.94 -20.88
N THR A 338 3.21 30.98 -20.97
CA THR A 338 4.32 31.20 -20.02
C THR A 338 3.84 31.36 -18.58
N ARG A 339 2.76 32.12 -18.34
CA ARG A 339 2.18 32.30 -16.99
C ARG A 339 1.62 31.01 -16.43
N LEU A 340 0.95 30.20 -17.25
CA LEU A 340 0.42 28.89 -16.86
C LEU A 340 1.56 27.90 -16.56
N TYR A 341 2.62 27.90 -17.36
CA TYR A 341 3.83 27.11 -17.15
C TYR A 341 4.50 27.47 -15.82
N GLN A 342 4.72 28.76 -15.56
CA GLN A 342 5.27 29.23 -14.29
C GLN A 342 4.41 28.80 -13.08
N LYS A 343 3.08 28.86 -13.19
CA LYS A 343 2.18 28.42 -12.12
C LYS A 343 2.26 26.91 -11.86
N GLN A 344 2.24 26.08 -12.91
CA GLN A 344 2.34 24.63 -12.75
C GLN A 344 3.72 24.20 -12.23
N LEU A 345 4.80 24.82 -12.73
CA LEU A 345 6.17 24.59 -12.25
C LEU A 345 6.30 24.95 -10.77
N GLN A 346 5.78 26.12 -10.36
CA GLN A 346 5.78 26.55 -8.96
C GLN A 346 4.98 25.60 -8.06
N GLN A 347 3.83 25.10 -8.54
CA GLN A 347 3.03 24.12 -7.78
C GLN A 347 3.77 22.79 -7.62
N GLN A 348 4.35 22.25 -8.71
CA GLN A 348 5.11 21.01 -8.69
C GLN A 348 6.34 21.14 -7.78
N GLU A 349 7.04 22.27 -7.81
CA GLU A 349 8.16 22.56 -6.91
C GLU A 349 7.70 22.60 -5.44
N GLN A 350 6.57 23.24 -5.13
CA GLN A 350 6.01 23.27 -3.76
C GLN A 350 5.62 21.87 -3.26
N GLU A 351 5.04 21.04 -4.11
CA GLU A 351 4.71 19.63 -3.78
C GLU A 351 5.98 18.82 -3.50
N ILE A 352 7.03 18.97 -4.32
CA ILE A 352 8.33 18.30 -4.10
C ILE A 352 9.02 18.83 -2.84
N GLN A 353 9.09 20.14 -2.63
CA GLN A 353 9.72 20.75 -1.45
C GLN A 353 9.01 20.36 -0.15
N SER A 354 7.66 20.33 -0.14
CA SER A 354 6.87 19.93 1.03
C SER A 354 6.99 18.43 1.32
N SER A 355 7.03 17.58 0.29
CA SER A 355 7.33 16.15 0.46
C SER A 355 8.74 15.92 1.01
N ARG A 356 9.76 16.54 0.40
CA ARG A 356 11.16 16.50 0.88
C ARG A 356 11.26 16.93 2.34
N LYS A 357 10.64 18.05 2.71
CA LYS A 357 10.64 18.57 4.09
C LYS A 357 9.97 17.61 5.08
N THR A 358 8.87 16.97 4.68
CA THR A 358 8.16 15.98 5.52
C THR A 358 9.00 14.73 5.74
N GLN A 359 9.69 14.22 4.72
CA GLN A 359 10.58 13.07 4.85
C GLN A 359 11.85 13.40 5.66
N ILE A 360 12.40 14.60 5.49
CA ILE A 360 13.63 15.01 6.19
C ILE A 360 13.40 15.28 7.68
N GLY A 361 12.24 15.87 8.01
CA GLY A 361 11.87 16.21 9.38
C GLY A 361 12.90 17.14 10.05
N THR A 362 13.28 16.80 11.28
CA THR A 362 14.34 17.48 12.05
C THR A 362 15.68 16.74 12.01
N ALA A 363 15.78 15.63 11.27
CA ALA A 363 16.88 14.64 11.34
C ALA A 363 17.14 14.09 12.77
N GLY A 364 16.16 14.24 13.67
CA GLY A 364 16.25 13.93 15.08
C GLY A 364 16.20 12.44 15.41
N ARG A 365 16.75 12.05 16.57
CA ARG A 365 16.78 10.65 17.04
C ARG A 365 15.39 10.04 17.34
N SER A 366 14.36 10.88 17.47
CA SER A 366 12.96 10.50 17.70
C SER A 366 12.29 9.95 16.44
N GLU A 367 12.46 10.65 15.31
CA GLU A 367 11.79 10.48 14.01
C GLU A 367 12.30 9.30 13.17
N LYS A 368 13.06 8.40 13.79
CA LYS A 368 13.64 7.22 13.14
C LYS A 368 12.56 6.31 12.53
N ILE A 369 12.71 5.95 11.25
CA ILE A 369 11.99 4.85 10.63
C ILE A 369 12.70 3.52 10.87
N ARG A 370 14.04 3.51 10.83
CA ARG A 370 14.86 2.30 11.02
C ARG A 370 16.00 2.50 12.00
N THR A 371 16.38 1.44 12.70
CA THR A 371 17.58 1.39 13.56
C THR A 371 18.48 0.22 13.20
N TYR A 372 19.74 0.51 12.96
CA TYR A 372 20.82 -0.44 12.68
C TYR A 372 21.70 -0.54 13.94
N ASN A 373 21.69 -1.69 14.62
CA ASN A 373 22.45 -1.91 15.86
C ASN A 373 23.53 -2.97 15.64
N PHE A 374 24.76 -2.51 15.40
CA PHE A 374 25.90 -3.37 15.07
C PHE A 374 26.36 -4.23 16.25
N ASN A 375 26.13 -3.80 17.49
CA ASN A 375 26.52 -4.57 18.67
C ASN A 375 25.62 -5.78 18.94
N GLN A 376 24.39 -5.76 18.40
CA GLN A 376 23.38 -6.81 18.57
C GLN A 376 23.08 -7.53 17.25
N ASP A 377 23.85 -7.23 16.21
CA ASP A 377 23.63 -7.61 14.81
C ASP A 377 22.15 -7.61 14.39
N ARG A 378 21.49 -6.47 14.60
CA ARG A 378 20.03 -6.35 14.43
C ARG A 378 19.62 -5.06 13.75
N ILE A 379 18.67 -5.19 12.83
CA ILE A 379 17.94 -4.12 12.18
C ILE A 379 16.50 -4.15 12.69
N THR A 380 16.01 -2.98 13.10
CA THR A 380 14.61 -2.77 13.54
C THR A 380 14.01 -1.66 12.69
N ASP A 381 13.07 -2.01 11.81
CA ASP A 381 12.15 -1.03 11.22
C ASP A 381 10.99 -0.80 12.19
N HIS A 382 10.73 0.45 12.59
CA HIS A 382 9.75 0.77 13.63
C HIS A 382 8.30 0.74 13.12
N ARG A 383 8.09 0.50 11.82
CA ARG A 383 6.78 0.29 11.19
C ARG A 383 6.33 -1.16 11.25
N LEU A 384 7.29 -2.09 11.24
CA LEU A 384 7.06 -3.53 11.32
C LEU A 384 7.12 -4.03 12.76
N SER A 385 6.54 -5.21 13.01
CA SER A 385 6.51 -5.85 14.33
C SER A 385 7.64 -6.85 14.57
N HIS A 386 8.48 -7.12 13.56
CA HIS A 386 9.59 -8.09 13.64
C HIS A 386 10.95 -7.39 13.46
N ASN A 387 12.04 -8.11 13.72
CA ASN A 387 13.40 -7.61 13.54
C ASN A 387 14.16 -8.48 12.53
N ILE A 388 15.11 -7.88 11.84
CA ILE A 388 16.02 -8.54 10.89
C ILE A 388 17.41 -8.66 11.51
N HIS A 389 18.16 -9.69 11.13
CA HIS A 389 19.52 -9.98 11.58
C HIS A 389 20.49 -10.02 10.39
N ASN A 390 21.80 -10.21 10.65
CA ASN A 390 22.87 -10.22 9.65
C ASN A 390 23.06 -8.86 8.94
N LEU A 391 23.50 -7.82 9.67
CA LEU A 391 23.81 -6.49 9.08
C LEU A 391 24.81 -6.59 7.92
N SER A 392 25.88 -7.36 8.08
CA SER A 392 26.90 -7.53 7.02
C SER A 392 26.29 -8.03 5.71
N GLN A 393 25.32 -8.95 5.80
CA GLN A 393 24.60 -9.46 4.64
C GLN A 393 23.60 -8.43 4.11
N PHE A 394 22.85 -7.74 4.99
CA PHE A 394 21.91 -6.69 4.60
C PHE A 394 22.54 -5.54 3.78
N PHE A 395 23.78 -5.16 4.06
CA PHE A 395 24.50 -4.13 3.29
C PHE A 395 25.11 -4.64 1.98
N THR A 396 25.26 -5.96 1.82
CA THR A 396 25.93 -6.59 0.66
C THR A 396 24.92 -7.20 -0.32
N ASP A 397 23.99 -7.99 0.20
CA ASP A 397 22.97 -8.72 -0.56
C ASP A 397 21.66 -7.93 -0.56
N GLY A 398 21.23 -7.46 -1.73
CA GLY A 398 19.97 -6.72 -1.89
C GLY A 398 18.72 -7.50 -1.47
N GLN A 399 18.79 -8.84 -1.40
CA GLN A 399 17.66 -9.72 -1.08
C GLN A 399 17.03 -9.46 0.30
N ILE A 400 17.82 -9.17 1.33
CA ILE A 400 17.26 -8.98 2.69
C ILE A 400 16.52 -7.63 2.78
N LEU A 401 17.04 -6.61 2.11
CA LEU A 401 16.32 -5.34 1.95
C LEU A 401 15.07 -5.53 1.08
N ASP A 402 15.11 -6.41 0.08
CA ASP A 402 13.95 -6.68 -0.77
C ASP A 402 12.76 -7.25 0.01
N ASN A 403 12.99 -8.35 0.75
CA ASN A 403 11.96 -8.97 1.59
C ASN A 403 11.37 -7.97 2.60
N LEU A 404 12.21 -7.11 3.19
CA LEU A 404 11.79 -6.04 4.10
C LEU A 404 10.87 -5.01 3.43
N LEU A 405 11.16 -4.65 2.17
CA LEU A 405 10.35 -3.70 1.39
C LEU A 405 9.06 -4.34 0.89
N GLU A 406 9.06 -5.64 0.57
CA GLU A 406 7.87 -6.40 0.23
C GLU A 406 6.90 -6.53 1.41
N ASP A 407 7.39 -6.78 2.62
CA ASP A 407 6.58 -6.78 3.85
C ASP A 407 5.92 -5.41 4.09
N LEU A 408 6.66 -4.31 3.89
CA LEU A 408 6.13 -2.94 4.00
C LEU A 408 5.10 -2.61 2.92
N LEU A 409 5.33 -3.05 1.68
CA LEU A 409 4.39 -2.91 0.56
C LEU A 409 3.10 -3.70 0.82
N CYS A 410 3.21 -4.90 1.39
CA CYS A 410 2.07 -5.71 1.78
C CYS A 410 1.23 -5.00 2.86
N GLN A 411 1.86 -4.51 3.93
CA GLN A 411 1.19 -3.80 5.02
C GLN A 411 0.49 -2.50 4.53
N GLU A 412 1.09 -1.76 3.59
CA GLU A 412 0.46 -0.58 2.99
C GLU A 412 -0.78 -0.97 2.15
N LYS A 413 -0.69 -2.03 1.35
CA LYS A 413 -1.83 -2.57 0.57
C LYS A 413 -2.96 -3.02 1.49
N GLU A 414 -2.68 -3.77 2.55
CA GLU A 414 -3.67 -4.15 3.58
C GLU A 414 -4.35 -2.92 4.20
N GLY A 415 -3.57 -1.92 4.60
CA GLY A 415 -4.10 -0.68 5.18
C GLY A 415 -5.01 0.10 4.23
N TYR A 416 -4.64 0.20 2.96
CA TYR A 416 -5.46 0.83 1.91
C TYR A 416 -6.78 0.07 1.69
N LEU A 417 -6.73 -1.26 1.65
CA LEU A 417 -7.92 -2.11 1.52
C LEU A 417 -8.86 -1.96 2.71
N HIS A 418 -8.34 -1.94 3.93
CA HIS A 418 -9.12 -1.67 5.13
C HIS A 418 -9.81 -0.31 5.05
N GLN A 419 -9.11 0.77 4.68
CA GLN A 419 -9.72 2.09 4.50
C GLN A 419 -10.84 2.06 3.44
N LYS A 420 -10.63 1.38 2.30
CA LYS A 420 -11.65 1.30 1.24
C LYS A 420 -12.89 0.51 1.66
N LEU A 421 -12.71 -0.57 2.44
CA LEU A 421 -13.80 -1.33 3.03
C LEU A 421 -14.57 -0.52 4.07
N GLU A 422 -13.88 0.29 4.89
CA GLU A 422 -14.53 1.21 5.83
C GLU A 422 -15.33 2.29 5.11
N GLU A 423 -14.74 2.98 4.13
CA GLU A 423 -15.43 3.96 3.27
C GLU A 423 -16.70 3.37 2.63
N PHE A 424 -16.61 2.15 2.11
CA PHE A 424 -17.75 1.43 1.53
C PHE A 424 -18.82 1.10 2.59
N SER A 425 -18.41 0.60 3.76
CA SER A 425 -19.33 0.29 4.86
C SER A 425 -20.08 1.53 5.36
N LEU A 426 -19.42 2.70 5.36
CA LEU A 426 -20.00 3.98 5.75
C LEU A 426 -20.95 4.55 4.68
N SER A 427 -20.71 4.28 3.38
CA SER A 427 -21.72 4.59 2.35
C SER A 427 -22.97 3.72 2.51
N MET A 428 -22.80 2.42 2.75
CA MET A 428 -23.88 1.44 2.94
C MET A 428 -24.71 1.64 4.23
N GLN A 429 -24.27 2.49 5.15
CA GLN A 429 -25.03 2.88 6.36
C GLN A 429 -25.79 4.21 6.20
N LYS A 430 -25.54 4.95 5.11
CA LYS A 430 -26.20 6.23 4.81
C LYS A 430 -27.37 6.09 3.83
N THR A 431 -27.42 4.95 3.13
CA THR A 431 -28.56 4.43 2.35
C THR A 431 -29.44 3.53 3.23
#